data_AF-A0A8T3X8L4-F1
#
_entry.id   AF-A0A8T3X8L4-F1
#
_cell.length_a   1.000
_cell.length_b   1.000
_cell.length_c   1.000
_cell.angle_alpha   90.00
_cell.angle_beta   90.00
_cell.angle_gamma   90.00
#
_symmetry.space_group_name_H-M   'P 1'
#
loop_
_entity.id
_entity.type
_entity.pdbx_description
1 polymer ?
#
loop_
_entity_poly.entity_id
_entity_poly.type
_entity_poly.pdbx_seq_one_letter_code
_entity_poly.pdbx_strand_id
1 'polypeptide(L)'
;AFSFIAVGIGFLAHEIIGHKFVAQHYSLFAEYRMWKLGIGFAIVSSLFGFVFAAPGAVMISQSINLWGSATSVTKKMMGMIAIMGPVVNLALGAAFFALNLASPSQLFSIGMQVNLWLALFNMIPIPPLDGSKVLAWDKRLWIAFFAVLVIAFFFTAR
;
A
#
# COMPACT_ATOMS: atom_id res chain seq x y z
N ALA A 1 -13.13 17.16 0.67
CA ALA A 1 -12.70 16.92 2.06
C ALA A 1 -12.61 15.43 2.40
N PHE A 2 -13.72 14.67 2.30
CA PHE A 2 -13.74 13.23 2.64
C PHE A 2 -12.73 12.37 1.87
N SER A 3 -12.51 12.63 0.58
CA SER A 3 -11.54 11.88 -0.23
C SER A 3 -10.10 12.06 0.25
N PHE A 4 -9.71 13.24 0.75
CA PHE A 4 -8.37 13.47 1.27
C PHE A 4 -8.11 12.67 2.54
N ILE A 5 -9.10 12.61 3.43
CA ILE A 5 -9.04 11.82 4.67
C ILE A 5 -8.98 10.32 4.32
N ALA A 6 -9.84 9.86 3.40
CA ALA A 6 -9.84 8.46 2.96
C ALA A 6 -8.50 8.04 2.34
N VAL A 7 -7.93 8.89 1.47
CA VAL A 7 -6.60 8.64 0.87
C VAL A 7 -5.52 8.63 1.93
N GLY A 8 -5.52 9.60 2.85
CA GLY A 8 -4.53 9.68 3.92
C GLY A 8 -4.57 8.46 4.84
N ILE A 9 -5.76 8.05 5.29
CA ILE A 9 -5.93 6.87 6.16
C ILE A 9 -5.54 5.59 5.42
N GLY A 10 -6.00 5.41 4.18
CA GLY A 10 -5.67 4.23 3.37
C GLY A 10 -4.17 4.11 3.14
N PHE A 11 -3.52 5.21 2.74
CA PHE A 11 -2.07 5.25 2.53
C PHE A 11 -1.30 4.98 3.84
N LEU A 12 -1.66 5.61 4.96
CA LEU A 12 -0.98 5.38 6.24
C LEU A 12 -1.14 3.94 6.71
N ALA A 13 -2.32 3.35 6.55
CA ALA A 13 -2.56 1.95 6.87
C ALA A 13 -1.72 1.02 5.98
N HIS A 14 -1.69 1.27 4.67
CA HIS A 14 -0.84 0.54 3.72
C HIS A 14 0.63 0.53 4.16
N GLU A 15 1.16 1.70 4.47
CA GLU A 15 2.58 1.91 4.72
C GLU A 15 3.01 1.44 6.11
N ILE A 16 2.22 1.77 7.15
CA ILE A 16 2.54 1.46 8.55
C ILE A 16 2.15 0.02 8.88
N ILE A 17 0.92 -0.37 8.57
CA ILE A 17 0.39 -1.70 8.92
C ILE A 17 0.88 -2.75 7.93
N GLY A 18 0.81 -2.44 6.64
CA GLY A 18 1.21 -3.38 5.59
C GLY A 18 2.71 -3.61 5.54
N HIS A 19 3.51 -2.55 5.43
CA HIS A 19 4.96 -2.72 5.29
C HIS A 19 5.71 -2.68 6.62
N LYS A 20 5.58 -1.59 7.38
CA LYS A 20 6.44 -1.36 8.55
C LYS A 20 6.24 -2.41 9.64
N PHE A 21 5.01 -2.66 10.08
CA PHE A 21 4.76 -3.64 11.14
C PHE A 21 5.11 -5.07 10.72
N VAL A 22 4.82 -5.45 9.46
CA VAL A 22 5.19 -6.78 8.95
C VAL A 22 6.70 -6.93 8.85
N ALA A 23 7.43 -5.91 8.39
CA ALA A 23 8.89 -5.92 8.37
C ALA A 23 9.48 -6.06 9.79
N GLN A 24 8.91 -5.36 10.77
CA GLN A 24 9.33 -5.47 12.18
C GLN A 24 9.02 -6.84 12.77
N HIS A 25 7.90 -7.47 12.39
CA HIS A 25 7.59 -8.85 12.77
C HIS A 25 8.64 -9.84 12.24
N TYR A 26 9.21 -9.58 11.06
CA TYR A 26 10.36 -10.32 10.54
C TYR A 26 11.70 -9.95 11.20
N SER A 27 11.68 -9.18 12.30
CA SER A 27 12.88 -8.68 12.99
C SER A 27 13.80 -7.86 12.07
N LEU A 28 13.26 -7.21 11.05
CA LEU A 28 13.98 -6.27 10.20
C LEU A 28 13.85 -4.86 10.74
N PHE A 29 14.85 -4.03 10.47
CA PHE A 29 14.76 -2.61 10.75
C PHE A 29 13.92 -1.96 9.64
N ALA A 30 12.83 -1.30 10.02
CA ALA A 30 11.91 -0.66 9.09
C ALA A 30 11.61 0.76 9.57
N GLU A 31 11.99 1.74 8.75
CA GLU A 31 11.79 3.16 9.04
C GLU A 31 11.01 3.80 7.88
N TYR A 32 9.87 4.40 8.19
CA TYR A 32 9.18 5.23 7.20
C TYR A 32 9.92 6.55 7.04
N ARG A 33 10.42 6.82 5.84
CA ARG A 33 11.07 8.09 5.50
C ARG A 33 10.17 8.92 4.61
N MET A 34 9.67 10.01 5.19
CA MET A 34 8.83 10.97 4.48
C MET A 34 9.67 11.85 3.57
N TRP A 35 9.28 11.93 2.29
CA TRP A 35 9.93 12.82 1.34
C TRP A 35 9.27 14.20 1.39
N LYS A 36 9.77 15.07 2.27
CA LYS A 36 9.21 16.41 2.51
C LYS A 36 9.08 17.24 1.21
N LEU A 37 10.06 17.14 0.31
CA LEU A 37 10.01 17.80 -1.00
C LEU A 37 8.95 17.19 -1.92
N GLY A 38 8.78 15.87 -1.91
CA GLY A 38 7.74 15.19 -2.67
C GLY A 38 6.33 15.61 -2.24
N ILE A 39 6.12 15.80 -0.93
CA ILE A 39 4.85 16.36 -0.40
C ILE A 39 4.68 17.82 -0.85
N GLY A 40 5.74 18.63 -0.78
CA GLY A 40 5.72 20.00 -1.28
C GLY A 40 5.37 20.07 -2.77
N PHE A 41 5.99 19.21 -3.59
CA PHE A 41 5.68 19.07 -5.01
C PHE A 41 4.25 18.58 -5.25
N ALA A 42 3.73 17.68 -4.43
CA ALA A 42 2.34 17.21 -4.53
C ALA A 42 1.35 18.35 -4.31
N ILE A 43 1.60 19.19 -3.30
CA ILE A 43 0.77 20.37 -3.01
C ILE A 43 0.85 21.36 -4.17
N VAL A 44 2.05 21.72 -4.61
CA VAL A 44 2.25 22.70 -5.69
C VAL A 44 1.68 22.21 -7.00
N SER A 45 1.97 20.98 -7.41
CA SER A 45 1.44 20.38 -8.64
C SER A 45 -0.09 20.36 -8.63
N SER A 46 -0.72 20.05 -7.49
CA SER A 46 -2.18 20.01 -7.39
C SER A 46 -2.85 21.34 -7.77
N LEU A 47 -2.16 22.46 -7.61
CA LEU A 47 -2.64 23.79 -8.02
C LEU A 47 -2.65 23.98 -9.54
N PHE A 48 -1.85 23.22 -10.28
CA PHE A 48 -1.75 23.22 -11.73
C PHE A 48 -2.63 22.14 -12.39
N GLY A 49 -3.51 21.49 -11.63
CA GLY A 49 -4.48 20.51 -12.15
C GLY A 49 -3.93 19.09 -12.34
N PHE A 50 -2.71 18.79 -11.88
CA PHE A 50 -2.15 17.44 -11.84
C PHE A 50 -1.54 17.15 -10.47
N VAL A 51 -1.66 15.95 -9.91
CA VAL A 51 -1.10 15.64 -8.58
C VAL A 51 0.04 14.65 -8.71
N PHE A 52 1.27 15.12 -8.49
CA PHE A 52 2.44 14.25 -8.35
C PHE A 52 2.66 13.92 -6.87
N ALA A 53 2.04 12.84 -6.39
CA ALA A 53 2.12 12.42 -4.99
C ALA A 53 3.22 11.37 -4.77
N ALA A 54 4.35 11.80 -4.21
CA ALA A 54 5.41 10.92 -3.72
C ALA A 54 5.66 11.21 -2.23
N PRO A 55 4.83 10.67 -1.31
CA PRO A 55 4.83 11.05 0.11
C PRO A 55 6.05 10.53 0.89
N GLY A 56 6.58 9.37 0.51
CA GLY A 56 7.67 8.70 1.20
C GLY A 56 7.72 7.22 0.85
N ALA A 57 8.60 6.48 1.52
CA ALA A 57 8.68 5.03 1.42
C ALA A 57 9.21 4.43 2.73
N VAL A 58 8.79 3.21 3.06
CA VAL A 58 9.44 2.40 4.11
C VAL A 58 10.77 1.88 3.62
N MET A 59 11.84 2.31 4.30
CA MET A 59 13.18 1.77 4.11
C MET A 59 13.32 0.52 4.98
N ILE A 60 13.56 -0.63 4.35
CA ILE A 60 13.77 -1.91 5.01
C ILE A 60 15.24 -2.26 4.93
N SER A 61 15.88 -2.47 6.07
CA SER A 61 17.27 -2.89 6.15
C SER A 61 17.44 -4.11 7.06
N GLN A 62 18.60 -4.76 6.92
CA GLN A 62 19.01 -5.83 7.82
C GLN A 62 19.03 -5.32 9.27
N SER A 63 18.75 -6.22 10.21
CA SER A 63 18.80 -5.94 11.64
C SER A 63 19.87 -6.80 12.28
N ILE A 64 20.64 -6.24 13.21
CA ILE A 64 21.64 -6.94 13.99
C ILE A 64 21.13 -6.97 15.43
N ASN A 65 21.01 -8.16 16.01
CA ASN A 65 20.59 -8.29 17.40
C ASN A 65 21.76 -8.02 18.37
N LEU A 66 21.45 -7.89 19.66
CA LEU A 66 22.43 -7.64 20.72
C LEU A 66 23.55 -8.70 20.82
N TRP A 67 23.32 -9.89 20.25
CA TRP A 67 24.25 -11.02 20.24
C TRP A 67 25.05 -11.13 18.94
N GLY A 68 25.01 -10.09 18.08
CA GLY A 68 25.77 -10.03 16.83
C GLY A 68 25.22 -10.89 15.68
N SER A 69 24.03 -11.49 15.82
CA SER A 69 23.36 -12.20 14.72
C SER A 69 22.67 -11.20 13.78
N ALA A 70 22.97 -11.29 12.49
CA ALA A 70 22.37 -10.46 11.46
C ALA A 70 21.19 -11.17 10.76
N THR A 71 20.03 -10.56 10.75
CA THR A 71 18.88 -11.01 9.94
C THR A 71 19.02 -10.44 8.54
N SER A 72 19.35 -11.29 7.58
CA SER A 72 19.50 -10.90 6.18
C SER A 72 18.14 -10.74 5.48
N VAL A 73 18.05 -9.74 4.61
CA VAL A 73 16.84 -9.49 3.81
C VAL A 73 16.81 -10.46 2.63
N THR A 74 15.88 -11.41 2.64
CA THR A 74 15.69 -12.36 1.54
C THR A 74 14.66 -11.85 0.53
N LYS A 75 14.79 -12.21 -0.75
CA LYS A 75 13.83 -11.89 -1.82
C LYS A 75 12.39 -12.28 -1.45
N LYS A 76 12.21 -13.44 -0.82
CA LYS A 76 10.92 -13.91 -0.28
C LYS A 76 10.34 -12.95 0.76
N MET A 77 11.15 -12.51 1.72
CA MET A 77 10.70 -11.57 2.76
C MET A 77 10.29 -10.24 2.15
N MET A 78 11.06 -9.71 1.20
CA MET A 78 10.71 -8.47 0.50
C MET A 78 9.41 -8.61 -0.29
N GLY A 79 9.20 -9.73 -0.98
CA GLY A 79 7.93 -10.01 -1.67
C GLY A 79 6.75 -10.12 -0.70
N MET A 80 6.92 -10.80 0.43
CA MET A 80 5.89 -10.92 1.46
C MET A 80 5.57 -9.58 2.10
N ILE A 81 6.57 -8.76 2.43
CA ILE A 81 6.33 -7.43 3.00
C ILE A 81 5.67 -6.51 1.96
N ALA A 82 6.09 -6.60 0.69
CA ALA A 82 5.52 -5.79 -0.39
C ALA A 82 4.05 -6.10 -0.66
N ILE A 83 3.61 -7.36 -0.60
CA ILE A 83 2.19 -7.66 -0.82
C ILE A 83 1.28 -7.21 0.34
N MET A 84 1.83 -7.08 1.56
CA MET A 84 1.02 -6.75 2.73
C MET A 84 0.43 -5.34 2.70
N GLY A 85 1.09 -4.37 2.06
CA GLY A 85 0.51 -3.05 1.79
C GLY A 85 -0.80 -3.16 0.97
N PRO A 86 -0.75 -3.71 -0.25
CA PRO A 86 -1.94 -3.98 -1.06
C PRO A 86 -3.01 -4.84 -0.36
N VAL A 87 -2.62 -5.81 0.47
CA VAL A 87 -3.56 -6.62 1.26
C VAL A 87 -4.32 -5.79 2.30
N VAL A 88 -3.64 -4.90 3.02
CA VAL A 88 -4.29 -3.99 3.98
C VAL A 88 -5.32 -3.11 3.27
N ASN A 89 -4.97 -2.59 2.10
CA ASN A 89 -5.91 -1.78 1.31
C ASN A 89 -7.10 -2.60 0.81
N LEU A 90 -6.90 -3.83 0.33
CA LEU A 90 -8.00 -4.70 -0.05
C LEU A 90 -8.93 -4.98 1.14
N ALA A 91 -8.38 -5.23 2.33
CA ALA A 91 -9.16 -5.44 3.55
C ALA A 91 -9.96 -4.19 3.95
N LEU A 92 -9.36 -3.00 3.89
CA LEU A 92 -10.07 -1.74 4.13
C LEU A 92 -11.16 -1.50 3.09
N GLY A 93 -10.88 -1.78 1.82
CA GLY A 93 -11.87 -1.70 0.74
C GLY A 93 -13.08 -2.59 0.98
N ALA A 94 -12.84 -3.85 1.38
CA ALA A 94 -13.88 -4.80 1.73
C ALA A 94 -14.68 -4.36 2.98
N ALA A 95 -14.02 -3.80 3.99
CA ALA A 95 -14.69 -3.27 5.18
C ALA A 95 -15.61 -2.08 4.84
N PHE A 96 -15.14 -1.13 4.03
CA PHE A 96 -15.97 -0.03 3.56
C PHE A 96 -17.11 -0.50 2.67
N PHE A 97 -16.90 -1.51 1.82
CA PHE A 97 -17.98 -2.13 1.04
C PHE A 97 -19.07 -2.69 1.95
N ALA A 98 -18.70 -3.49 2.97
CA ALA A 98 -19.65 -4.05 3.93
C ALA A 98 -20.43 -2.97 4.69
N LEU A 99 -19.75 -1.90 5.13
CA LEU A 99 -20.41 -0.76 5.76
C LEU A 99 -21.38 -0.05 4.82
N ASN A 100 -21.03 0.07 3.54
CA ASN A 100 -21.87 0.68 2.52
C ASN A 100 -23.13 -0.16 2.23
N LEU A 101 -23.07 -1.48 2.37
CA LEU A 101 -24.26 -2.35 2.28
C LEU A 101 -25.21 -2.15 3.46
N ALA A 102 -24.68 -1.96 4.67
CA ALA A 102 -25.48 -1.79 5.89
C ALA A 102 -26.06 -0.37 6.02
N SER A 103 -25.27 0.65 5.66
CA SER A 103 -25.66 2.06 5.71
C SER A 103 -25.02 2.80 4.53
N PRO A 104 -25.72 2.87 3.38
CA PRO A 104 -25.19 3.49 2.18
C PRO A 104 -24.76 4.93 2.43
N SER A 105 -23.48 5.24 2.16
CA SER A 105 -22.96 6.59 2.30
C SER A 105 -21.90 6.89 1.25
N GLN A 106 -21.85 8.16 0.84
CA GLN A 106 -20.83 8.64 -0.08
C GLN A 106 -19.42 8.48 0.51
N LEU A 107 -19.28 8.62 1.84
CA LEU A 107 -18.00 8.43 2.54
C LEU A 107 -17.48 6.99 2.38
N PHE A 108 -18.32 5.98 2.60
CA PHE A 108 -17.90 4.58 2.49
C PHE A 108 -17.63 4.19 1.03
N SER A 109 -18.44 4.71 0.11
CA SER A 109 -18.22 4.50 -1.34
C SER A 109 -16.86 5.06 -1.78
N ILE A 110 -16.53 6.29 -1.35
CA ILE A 110 -15.22 6.91 -1.61
C ILE A 110 -14.10 6.12 -0.92
N GLY A 111 -14.27 5.74 0.34
CA GLY A 111 -13.28 4.98 1.10
C GLY A 111 -12.95 3.64 0.44
N MET A 112 -13.95 2.91 -0.02
CA MET A 112 -13.80 1.67 -0.78
C MET A 112 -13.03 1.90 -2.08
N GLN A 113 -13.48 2.83 -2.93
CA GLN A 113 -12.84 3.09 -4.23
C GLN A 113 -11.38 3.52 -4.09
N VAL A 114 -11.09 4.41 -3.13
CA VAL A 114 -9.73 4.87 -2.85
C VAL A 114 -8.82 3.70 -2.45
N ASN A 115 -9.25 2.84 -1.54
CA ASN A 115 -8.43 1.72 -1.08
C ASN A 115 -8.20 0.69 -2.19
N LEU A 116 -9.23 0.35 -2.97
CA LEU A 116 -9.07 -0.56 -4.12
C LEU A 116 -8.14 0.04 -5.18
N TRP A 117 -8.25 1.34 -5.45
CA TRP A 117 -7.35 2.03 -6.38
C TRP A 117 -5.89 2.03 -5.89
N LEU A 118 -5.65 2.33 -4.60
CA LEU A 118 -4.31 2.28 -4.01
C LEU A 118 -3.72 0.86 -4.04
N ALA A 119 -4.53 -0.18 -3.80
CA ALA A 119 -4.09 -1.58 -3.89
C ALA A 119 -3.70 -1.95 -5.33
N LEU A 120 -4.56 -1.62 -6.30
CA LEU A 120 -4.32 -1.87 -7.73
C LEU A 120 -3.07 -1.16 -8.23
N PHE A 121 -2.94 0.14 -7.94
CA PHE A 121 -1.83 0.95 -8.39
C PHE A 121 -0.50 0.42 -7.85
N ASN A 122 -0.43 0.08 -6.56
CA ASN A 122 0.79 -0.47 -5.98
C ASN A 122 1.15 -1.88 -6.49
N MET A 123 0.19 -2.64 -7.03
CA MET A 123 0.47 -3.94 -7.64
C MET A 123 0.95 -3.86 -9.09
N ILE A 124 1.02 -2.68 -9.72
CA ILE A 124 1.63 -2.52 -11.05
C ILE A 124 3.11 -2.92 -10.97
N PRO A 125 3.65 -3.73 -11.90
CA PRO A 125 4.97 -4.33 -11.77
C PRO A 125 6.09 -3.38 -12.24
N ILE A 126 6.07 -2.13 -11.80
CA ILE A 126 7.02 -1.08 -12.17
C ILE A 126 7.68 -0.54 -10.88
N PRO A 127 9.01 -0.63 -10.70
CA PRO A 127 9.67 0.01 -9.57
C PRO A 127 9.38 1.52 -9.54
N PRO A 128 9.12 2.14 -8.37
CA PRO A 128 9.32 1.63 -7.01
C PRO A 128 8.13 0.85 -6.38
N LEU A 129 7.08 0.58 -7.14
CA LEU A 129 5.83 -0.01 -6.63
C LEU A 129 6.01 -1.44 -6.13
N ASP A 130 5.14 -1.87 -5.21
CA ASP A 130 5.23 -3.17 -4.54
C ASP A 130 5.08 -4.36 -5.48
N GLY A 131 4.24 -4.22 -6.50
CA GLY A 131 4.00 -5.23 -7.51
C GLY A 131 5.29 -5.71 -8.17
N SER A 132 6.28 -4.83 -8.33
CA SER A 132 7.59 -5.20 -8.88
C SER A 132 8.34 -6.21 -7.98
N LYS A 133 8.28 -6.02 -6.66
CA LYS A 133 8.91 -6.91 -5.66
C LYS A 133 8.15 -8.23 -5.53
N VAL A 134 6.82 -8.18 -5.53
CA VAL A 134 5.95 -9.36 -5.46
C VAL A 134 6.12 -10.22 -6.71
N LEU A 135 6.07 -9.62 -7.91
CA LEU A 135 6.30 -10.32 -9.19
C LEU A 135 7.69 -10.97 -9.23
N ALA A 136 8.71 -10.26 -8.75
CA ALA A 136 10.06 -10.80 -8.70
C ALA A 136 10.12 -12.02 -7.78
N TRP A 137 9.45 -11.99 -6.62
CA TRP A 137 9.42 -13.10 -5.67
C TRP A 137 8.60 -14.29 -6.16
N ASP A 138 7.33 -14.10 -6.50
CA ASP A 138 6.42 -15.13 -6.96
C ASP A 138 5.43 -14.57 -8.00
N LYS A 139 5.67 -14.92 -9.27
CA LYS A 139 4.85 -14.48 -10.40
C LYS A 139 3.42 -15.01 -10.34
N ARG A 140 3.20 -16.22 -9.83
CA ARG A 140 1.85 -16.83 -9.79
C ARG A 140 1.00 -16.09 -8.77
N LEU A 141 1.57 -15.84 -7.60
CA LEU A 141 0.93 -15.09 -6.52
C LEU A 141 0.64 -13.65 -6.96
N TRP A 142 1.58 -12.99 -7.66
CA TRP A 142 1.32 -11.67 -8.24
C TRP A 142 0.13 -11.67 -9.21
N ILE A 143 0.10 -12.59 -10.18
CA ILE A 143 -0.99 -12.69 -11.17
C ILE A 143 -2.33 -12.93 -10.46
N ALA A 144 -2.38 -13.89 -9.52
CA ALA A 144 -3.60 -14.25 -8.82
C ALA A 144 -4.14 -13.07 -8.00
N PHE A 145 -3.27 -12.39 -7.25
CA PHE A 145 -3.67 -11.26 -6.42
C PHE A 145 -4.09 -10.06 -7.28
N PHE A 146 -3.35 -9.74 -8.34
CA PHE A 146 -3.70 -8.66 -9.26
C PHE A 146 -5.05 -8.92 -9.94
N ALA A 147 -5.33 -10.16 -10.35
CA ALA A 147 -6.63 -10.53 -10.93
C ALA A 147 -7.78 -10.31 -9.93
N VAL A 148 -7.61 -10.70 -8.66
CA VAL A 148 -8.60 -10.45 -7.60
C VAL A 148 -8.87 -8.96 -7.44
N LEU A 149 -7.83 -8.13 -7.40
CA LEU A 149 -7.97 -6.68 -7.29
C LEU A 149 -8.72 -6.06 -8.49
N VAL A 150 -8.41 -6.52 -9.70
CA VAL A 150 -9.08 -6.04 -10.93
C VAL A 150 -10.56 -6.41 -10.90
N ILE A 151 -10.89 -7.66 -10.56
CA ILE A 151 -12.27 -8.12 -10.44
C ILE A 151 -13.02 -7.31 -9.38
N ALA A 152 -12.43 -7.14 -8.19
CA ALA A 152 -13.02 -6.36 -7.11
C ALA A 152 -13.30 -4.92 -7.54
N PHE A 153 -12.34 -4.27 -8.20
CA PHE A 153 -12.49 -2.89 -8.67
C PHE A 153 -13.63 -2.75 -9.67
N PHE A 154 -13.69 -3.60 -10.71
CA PHE A 154 -14.77 -3.55 -11.70
C PHE A 154 -16.14 -3.89 -11.13
N PHE A 155 -16.21 -4.79 -10.14
CA PHE A 155 -17.46 -5.09 -9.45
C PHE A 155 -18.01 -3.87 -8.70
N THR A 156 -17.11 -3.11 -8.05
CA THR A 156 -17.48 -1.92 -7.25
C THR A 156 -17.63 -0.62 -8.03
N ALA A 157 -17.20 -0.60 -9.30
CA ALA A 157 -17.27 0.57 -10.18
C ALA A 157 -18.57 0.66 -11.00
N ARG A 158 -19.49 -0.29 -10.81
CA ARG A 158 -20.85 -0.30 -11.38
C ARG A 158 -21.82 0.36 -10.42
#